data_AF-A0A1S1YTQ6-F1
#
_entry.id   AF-A0A1S1YTQ6-F1
#
_cell.length_a   1.000
_cell.length_b   1.000
_cell.length_c   1.000
_cell.angle_alpha   90.00
_cell.angle_beta   90.00
_cell.angle_gamma   90.00
#
_symmetry.space_group_name_H-M   'P 1'
#
loop_
_entity.id
_entity.type
_entity.pdbx_description
1 polymer ?
#
loop_
_entity_poly.entity_id
_entity_poly.type
_entity_poly.pdbx_seq_one_letter_code
_entity_poly.pdbx_strand_id
1 'polypeptide(L)'
;MNKQIDIEHIKANLLKNICYTELVYGRINKKLGLQLSNKVIEKMLYTVIDKTSIEHFVKRGKNIYIHNEEDNIRITINIYTLRVITVDVLSKSKPIY
;
A
#
# COMPACT_ATOMS: atom_id res chain seq x y z
N MET A 1 -6.28 22.62 9.94
CA MET A 1 -6.94 21.34 9.61
C MET A 1 -6.27 20.26 10.43
N ASN A 2 -7.04 19.41 11.11
CA ASN A 2 -6.49 18.45 12.08
C ASN A 2 -5.83 17.30 11.29
N LYS A 3 -4.54 17.04 11.53
CA LYS A 3 -3.73 16.08 10.74
C LYS A 3 -4.37 14.68 10.63
N GLN A 4 -5.13 14.28 11.65
CA GLN A 4 -5.86 13.00 11.69
C GLN A 4 -7.01 12.96 10.67
N ILE A 5 -7.81 14.04 10.61
CA ILE A 5 -8.95 14.18 9.70
C ILE A 5 -8.47 14.13 8.24
N ASP A 6 -7.30 14.70 7.95
CA ASP A 6 -6.72 14.69 6.61
C ASP A 6 -6.34 13.27 6.15
N ILE A 7 -5.85 12.41 7.07
CA ILE A 7 -5.45 11.03 6.75
C ILE A 7 -6.65 10.11 6.57
N GLU A 8 -7.73 10.30 7.34
CA GLU A 8 -8.98 9.55 7.15
C GLU A 8 -9.57 9.77 5.76
N HIS A 9 -9.65 11.03 5.32
CA HIS A 9 -10.09 11.36 3.96
C HIS A 9 -9.16 10.77 2.90
N ILE A 10 -7.85 10.75 3.14
CA ILE A 10 -6.88 10.11 2.25
C ILE A 10 -7.14 8.61 2.14
N LYS A 11 -7.35 7.89 3.26
CA LYS A 11 -7.62 6.45 3.25
C LYS A 11 -8.90 6.14 2.48
N ALA A 12 -9.99 6.86 2.76
CA ALA A 12 -11.25 6.68 2.04
C ALA A 12 -11.10 6.94 0.54
N ASN A 13 -10.40 8.01 0.16
CA ASN A 13 -10.13 8.34 -1.24
C ASN A 13 -9.24 7.28 -1.91
N LEU A 14 -8.25 6.77 -1.18
CA LEU A 14 -7.35 5.73 -1.66
C LEU A 14 -8.10 4.42 -1.96
N LEU A 15 -8.94 3.93 -1.05
CA LEU A 15 -9.71 2.70 -1.27
C LEU A 15 -10.62 2.78 -2.50
N LYS A 16 -11.13 3.97 -2.82
CA LYS A 16 -11.98 4.21 -3.99
C LYS A 16 -11.20 4.35 -5.30
N ASN A 17 -10.01 4.94 -5.26
CA ASN A 17 -9.30 5.43 -6.45
C ASN A 17 -7.86 4.89 -6.58
N ILE A 18 -7.53 3.82 -5.85
CA ILE A 18 -6.21 3.19 -5.93
C ILE A 18 -5.87 2.82 -7.38
N CYS A 19 -4.70 3.25 -7.84
CA CYS A 19 -4.30 3.12 -9.22
C CYS A 19 -3.12 2.16 -9.35
N TYR A 20 -3.20 1.27 -10.33
CA TYR A 20 -2.18 0.29 -10.67
C TYR A 20 -1.75 0.47 -12.13
N THR A 21 -0.52 0.07 -12.43
CA THR A 21 -0.02 -0.03 -13.82
C THR A 21 0.74 -1.33 -13.98
N GLU A 22 0.93 -1.81 -15.21
CA GLU A 22 1.65 -3.06 -15.48
C GLU A 22 3.04 -3.12 -14.81
N LEU A 23 3.77 -1.99 -14.81
CA LEU A 23 5.08 -1.88 -14.16
C LEU A 23 5.02 -2.08 -12.64
N VAL A 24 3.90 -1.74 -12.01
CA VAL A 24 3.72 -1.85 -10.55
C VAL A 24 3.58 -3.31 -10.14
N TYR A 25 2.79 -4.11 -10.86
CA TYR A 25 2.62 -5.53 -10.54
C TYR A 25 3.96 -6.29 -10.60
N GLY A 26 4.74 -6.05 -11.66
CA GLY A 26 6.08 -6.64 -11.80
C GLY A 26 7.03 -6.23 -10.66
N ARG A 27 6.97 -4.96 -10.22
CA ARG A 27 7.78 -4.48 -9.10
C ARG A 27 7.38 -5.13 -7.78
N ILE A 28 6.08 -5.26 -7.52
CA ILE A 28 5.54 -5.90 -6.30
C ILE A 28 6.00 -7.35 -6.23
N ASN A 29 5.79 -8.12 -7.30
CA ASN A 29 6.23 -9.51 -7.37
C ASN A 29 7.74 -9.65 -7.12
N LYS A 30 8.57 -8.80 -7.74
CA LYS A 30 10.02 -8.79 -7.51
C LYS A 30 10.39 -8.47 -6.06
N LYS A 31 9.72 -7.50 -5.44
CA LYS A 31 10.01 -7.06 -4.06
C LYS A 31 9.58 -8.06 -3.01
N LEU A 32 8.47 -8.75 -3.23
CA LEU A 32 7.96 -9.79 -2.34
C LEU A 32 8.59 -11.15 -2.61
N GLY A 33 9.26 -11.33 -3.77
CA GLY A 33 9.79 -12.63 -4.18
C GLY A 33 8.68 -13.63 -4.50
N LEU A 34 7.57 -13.15 -5.08
CA LEU A 34 6.36 -13.90 -5.40
C LEU A 34 6.03 -13.79 -6.89
N GLN A 35 5.06 -14.59 -7.35
CA GLN A 35 4.49 -14.55 -8.69
C GLN A 35 2.96 -14.53 -8.62
N LEU A 36 2.42 -13.45 -8.07
CA LEU A 36 0.98 -13.23 -7.93
C LEU A 36 0.40 -12.65 -9.22
N SER A 37 -0.86 -13.00 -9.50
CA SER A 37 -1.63 -12.35 -10.57
C SER A 37 -2.05 -10.94 -10.16
N ASN A 38 -2.32 -10.07 -11.15
CA ASN A 38 -2.75 -8.69 -10.92
C ASN A 38 -3.96 -8.61 -9.97
N LYS A 39 -4.97 -9.48 -10.18
CA LYS A 39 -6.17 -9.55 -9.31
C LYS A 39 -5.84 -9.93 -7.86
N VAL A 40 -4.88 -10.84 -7.64
CA VAL A 40 -4.47 -11.24 -6.29
C VAL A 40 -3.74 -10.10 -5.61
N ILE A 41 -2.86 -9.38 -6.34
CA ILE A 41 -2.17 -8.20 -5.82
C ILE A 41 -3.17 -7.12 -5.43
N GLU A 42 -4.15 -6.81 -6.28
CA GLU A 42 -5.17 -5.79 -6.01
C GLU A 42 -6.00 -6.13 -4.77
N LYS A 43 -6.47 -7.38 -4.66
CA LYS A 43 -7.21 -7.85 -3.49
C LYS A 43 -6.38 -7.76 -2.23
N MET A 44 -5.15 -8.26 -2.27
CA MET A 44 -4.21 -8.22 -1.13
C MET A 44 -4.01 -6.77 -0.67
N LEU A 45 -3.69 -5.85 -1.59
CA LEU A 45 -3.44 -4.46 -1.23
C LEU A 45 -4.69 -3.75 -0.72
N TYR A 46 -5.86 -3.99 -1.33
CA TYR A 46 -7.11 -3.45 -0.83
C TYR A 46 -7.35 -3.91 0.62
N THR A 47 -7.27 -5.21 0.88
CA THR A 47 -7.48 -5.78 2.22
C THR A 47 -6.49 -5.21 3.23
N VAL A 48 -5.20 -5.14 2.89
CA VAL A 48 -4.17 -4.57 3.76
C VAL A 48 -4.48 -3.11 4.07
N ILE A 49 -4.77 -2.28 3.06
CA ILE A 49 -5.05 -0.85 3.26
C ILE A 49 -6.31 -0.65 4.11
N ASP A 50 -7.36 -1.43 3.85
CA ASP A 50 -8.64 -1.33 4.56
C ASP A 50 -8.51 -1.69 6.04
N LYS A 51 -7.82 -2.79 6.36
CA LYS A 51 -7.62 -3.19 7.76
C LYS A 51 -6.55 -2.37 8.51
N THR A 52 -5.59 -1.77 7.80
CA THR A 52 -4.53 -0.99 8.44
C THR A 52 -5.09 0.29 9.05
N SER A 53 -4.82 0.51 10.33
CA SER A 53 -5.25 1.73 11.01
C SER A 53 -4.46 2.97 10.56
N ILE A 54 -5.09 4.14 10.64
CA ILE A 54 -4.59 5.41 10.09
C ILE A 54 -3.30 5.90 10.76
N GLU A 55 -3.02 5.51 12.02
CA GLU A 55 -1.75 5.81 12.69
C GLU A 55 -0.54 5.21 11.97
N HIS A 56 -0.73 4.15 11.17
CA HIS A 56 0.33 3.54 10.38
C HIS A 56 0.50 4.17 8.98
N PHE A 57 -0.30 5.20 8.66
CA PHE A 57 -0.19 5.97 7.42
C PHE A 57 0.73 7.17 7.66
N VAL A 58 1.92 7.11 7.06
CA VAL A 58 2.92 8.17 7.17
C VAL A 58 3.05 8.89 5.84
N LYS A 59 2.59 10.14 5.76
CA LYS A 59 2.84 11.00 4.60
C LYS A 59 4.24 11.61 4.69
N ARG A 60 5.07 11.44 3.65
CA ARG A 60 6.34 12.15 3.48
C ARG A 60 6.47 12.69 2.06
N GLY A 61 6.47 14.01 1.93
CA GLY A 61 6.49 14.68 0.63
C GLY A 61 5.34 14.23 -0.27
N LYS A 62 5.68 13.68 -1.45
CA LYS A 62 4.72 13.22 -2.46
C LYS A 62 4.18 11.80 -2.21
N ASN A 63 4.65 11.12 -1.16
CA ASN A 63 4.35 9.72 -0.92
C ASN A 63 3.61 9.52 0.41
N ILE A 64 2.78 8.48 0.43
CA ILE A 64 2.17 7.90 1.62
C ILE A 64 2.78 6.51 1.81
N TYR A 65 3.20 6.22 3.02
CA TYR A 65 3.74 4.93 3.43
C TYR A 65 2.74 4.30 4.41
N ILE A 66 2.23 3.13 4.06
CA ILE A 66 1.30 2.37 4.88
C ILE A 66 2.07 1.18 5.43
N HIS A 67 2.32 1.17 6.73
CA HIS A 67 3.04 0.09 7.39
C HIS A 67 2.04 -0.91 7.95
N ASN A 68 2.06 -2.15 7.48
CA ASN A 68 1.25 -3.21 8.06
C ASN A 68 2.20 -4.28 8.61
N GLU A 69 2.35 -4.30 9.93
CA GLU A 69 3.22 -5.24 10.63
C GLU A 69 2.65 -6.65 10.64
N GLU A 70 1.32 -6.81 10.69
CA GLU A 70 0.65 -8.11 10.65
C GLU A 70 0.96 -8.88 9.36
N ASP A 71 0.90 -8.17 8.23
CA ASP A 71 1.20 -8.70 6.90
C ASP A 71 2.69 -8.56 6.55
N ASN A 72 3.50 -7.98 7.43
CA ASN A 72 4.94 -7.75 7.24
C ASN A 72 5.29 -7.00 5.95
N ILE A 73 4.45 -6.03 5.54
CA ILE A 73 4.69 -5.24 4.33
C ILE A 73 4.52 -3.73 4.54
N ARG A 74 5.18 -2.97 3.68
CA ARG A 74 5.00 -1.52 3.54
C ARG A 74 4.57 -1.18 2.14
N ILE A 75 3.42 -0.53 2.01
CA ILE A 75 2.90 -0.04 0.73
C ILE A 75 3.31 1.42 0.57
N THR A 76 3.91 1.77 -0.56
CA THR A 76 4.25 3.16 -0.91
C THR A 76 3.35 3.63 -2.04
N ILE A 77 2.68 4.77 -1.86
CA ILE A 77 1.68 5.29 -2.78
C ILE A 77 1.94 6.76 -3.05
N ASN A 78 1.78 7.19 -4.30
CA ASN A 78 1.84 8.61 -4.65
C ASN A 78 0.55 9.32 -4.20
N ILE A 79 0.66 10.44 -3.48
CA ILE A 79 -0.53 11.14 -2.95
C ILE A 79 -1.35 11.86 -4.02
N TYR A 80 -0.75 12.28 -5.13
CA TYR A 80 -1.44 13.06 -6.16
C TYR A 80 -2.20 12.17 -7.13
N THR A 81 -1.62 11.02 -7.48
CA THR A 81 -2.22 10.09 -8.46
C THR A 81 -2.82 8.84 -7.83
N LEU A 82 -2.69 8.67 -6.51
CA LEU A 82 -3.10 7.47 -5.76
C LEU A 82 -2.55 6.16 -6.34
N ARG A 83 -1.43 6.26 -7.07
CA ARG A 83 -0.80 5.12 -7.74
C ARG A 83 0.11 4.41 -6.76
N VAL A 84 -0.04 3.10 -6.65
CA VAL A 84 0.90 2.25 -5.92
C VAL A 84 2.27 2.35 -6.60
N ILE A 85 3.30 2.71 -5.85
CA ILE A 85 4.67 2.83 -6.36
C ILE A 85 5.41 1.50 -6.18
N THR A 86 5.32 0.93 -4.99
CA THR A 86 5.99 -0.32 -4.62
C THR A 86 5.39 -0.88 -3.33
N VAL A 87 5.67 -2.16 -3.08
CA VAL A 87 5.47 -2.82 -1.79
C VAL A 87 6.82 -3.39 -1.37
N ASP A 88 7.23 -3.20 -0.13
CA ASP A 88 8.45 -3.78 0.44
C ASP A 88 8.08 -4.69 1.61
N VAL A 89 8.88 -5.73 1.87
CA VAL A 89 8.77 -6.52 3.11
C VAL A 89 9.44 -5.73 4.25
N LEU A 90 8.82 -5.69 5.43
CA LEU A 90 9.35 -4.97 6.60
C LEU A 90 10.52 -5.70 7.26
N SER A 91 10.47 -7.03 7.32
CA SER A 91 11.51 -7.89 7.90
C SER A 91 11.96 -8.98 6.92
N LYS A 92 12.94 -9.82 7.29
CA LYS A 92 13.48 -10.85 6.38
C LYS A 92 12.56 -12.07 6.21
N SER A 93 11.51 -12.23 7.00
CA SER A 93 10.53 -13.30 6.81
C SER A 93 9.64 -13.00 5.60
N LYS A 94 9.28 -14.02 4.83
CA LYS A 94 8.34 -13.84 3.71
C LYS A 94 6.94 -13.54 4.26
N PRO A 95 6.20 -12.63 3.64
CA PRO A 95 4.80 -12.42 3.99
C PRO A 95 3.93 -13.60 3.50
N ILE A 96 2.81 -13.84 4.18
CA ILE A 96 1.97 -15.04 4.02
C ILE A 96 0.71 -14.64 3.23
N TYR A 97 0.63 -14.96 1.93
CA TYR A 97 -0.53 -14.69 1.08
C TYR A 97 -0.82 -15.84 0.12
#